data_AF-A0A9D7DHU1-F1
#
_entry.id   AF-A0A9D7DHU1-F1
#
_cell.length_a   1.000
_cell.length_b   1.000
_cell.length_c   1.000
_cell.angle_alpha   90.00
_cell.angle_beta   90.00
_cell.angle_gamma   90.00
#
_symmetry.space_group_name_H-M   'P 1'
#
loop_
_entity.id
_entity.type
_entity.pdbx_description
1 polymer ?
#
loop_
_entity_poly.entity_id
_entity_poly.type
_entity_poly.pdbx_seq_one_letter_code
_entity_poly.pdbx_strand_id
1 'polypeptide(L)'
;MTTTLKSFLIATALSGAVLLPGCSETPAEQAEDTSATLSKIAEEAAARESNSLLEWEKERNAILTDLRDLRDGIDKDLNDCNTELAKKDIRSIERTRQQTMKDELEKEKALVEGAIASIEGISTDANEAERNTVKVKAEETRSAVRIWWEKRKEGFDRATRQDHDNDGH
;
A
#
# COMPACT_ATOMS: atom_id res chain seq x y z
N MET A 1 -33.69 -14.58 11.40
CA MET A 1 -32.64 -15.62 11.46
C MET A 1 -32.88 -16.60 10.33
N THR A 2 -32.08 -16.51 9.27
CA THR A 2 -32.05 -17.49 8.17
C THR A 2 -30.64 -17.46 7.61
N THR A 3 -29.86 -18.48 7.99
CA THR A 3 -28.47 -18.68 7.57
C THR A 3 -28.48 -19.35 6.20
N THR A 4 -28.11 -18.62 5.16
CA THR A 4 -27.96 -19.18 3.82
C THR A 4 -26.61 -19.88 3.73
N LEU A 5 -26.58 -21.19 4.00
CA LEU A 5 -25.42 -22.03 3.66
C LEU A 5 -25.25 -22.06 2.14
N LYS A 6 -24.18 -21.43 1.64
CA LYS A 6 -23.70 -21.63 0.27
C LYS A 6 -22.95 -22.97 0.24
N SER A 7 -23.62 -24.01 -0.24
CA SER A 7 -23.02 -25.30 -0.58
C SER A 7 -22.00 -25.11 -1.70
N PHE A 8 -20.71 -25.20 -1.38
CA PHE A 8 -19.63 -25.35 -2.36
C PHE A 8 -19.62 -26.81 -2.82
N LEU A 9 -20.25 -27.11 -3.95
CA LEU A 9 -20.13 -28.40 -4.63
C LEU A 9 -18.82 -28.39 -5.43
N ILE A 10 -17.76 -28.97 -4.88
CA ILE A 10 -16.56 -29.32 -5.64
C ILE A 10 -16.83 -30.67 -6.31
N ALA A 11 -17.31 -30.62 -7.56
CA ALA A 11 -17.44 -31.79 -8.42
C ALA A 11 -16.08 -32.09 -9.06
N THR A 12 -15.25 -32.88 -8.39
CA THR A 12 -14.00 -33.40 -8.96
C THR A 12 -14.34 -34.55 -9.90
N ALA A 13 -14.45 -34.26 -11.19
CA ALA A 13 -14.52 -35.29 -12.24
C ALA A 13 -13.14 -35.94 -12.41
N LEU A 14 -12.80 -36.89 -11.53
CA LEU A 14 -11.67 -37.81 -11.72
C LEU A 14 -12.09 -38.91 -12.68
N SER A 15 -12.11 -38.57 -13.98
CA SER A 15 -12.10 -39.54 -15.06
C SER A 15 -10.70 -40.16 -15.15
N GLY A 16 -10.39 -41.08 -14.22
CA GLY A 16 -9.15 -41.85 -14.20
C GLY A 16 -9.46 -43.34 -14.27
N ALA A 17 -9.55 -43.87 -15.48
CA ALA A 17 -9.53 -45.31 -15.69
C ALA A 17 -8.12 -45.84 -15.36
N VAL A 18 -7.98 -46.50 -14.20
CA VAL A 18 -6.82 -47.35 -13.92
C VAL A 18 -7.33 -48.70 -13.42
N LEU A 19 -7.42 -49.64 -14.36
CA LEU A 19 -7.47 -51.06 -14.08
C LEU A 19 -6.03 -51.58 -13.98
N LEU A 20 -5.60 -51.97 -12.79
CA LEU A 20 -4.50 -52.92 -12.60
C LEU A 20 -4.84 -53.89 -11.44
N PRO A 21 -4.62 -55.20 -11.59
CA PRO A 21 -4.93 -56.19 -10.56
C PRO A 21 -3.74 -56.46 -9.62
N GLY A 22 -4.01 -56.49 -8.31
CA GLY A 22 -3.30 -57.29 -7.31
C GLY A 22 -2.10 -56.66 -6.57
N CYS A 23 -2.32 -56.27 -5.31
CA CYS A 23 -1.68 -56.82 -4.09
C CYS A 23 -2.04 -55.97 -2.85
N SER A 24 -2.89 -56.56 -1.98
CA SER A 24 -3.17 -56.24 -0.57
C SER A 24 -2.79 -54.86 0.01
N GLU A 25 -3.58 -53.84 -0.26
CA GLU A 25 -3.80 -52.76 0.71
C GLU A 25 -5.31 -52.65 0.91
N THR A 26 -5.74 -52.70 2.16
CA THR A 26 -7.18 -52.67 2.47
C THR A 26 -7.76 -51.29 2.15
N PRO A 27 -9.05 -51.17 1.78
CA PRO A 27 -9.70 -49.87 1.54
C PRO A 27 -9.57 -48.87 2.72
N ALA A 28 -9.29 -49.38 3.93
CA ALA A 28 -9.02 -48.57 5.12
C ALA A 28 -7.64 -47.89 5.07
N GLU A 29 -6.58 -48.57 4.61
CA GLU A 29 -5.23 -48.02 4.50
C GLU A 29 -5.16 -46.94 3.40
N GLN A 30 -5.83 -47.16 2.25
CA GLN A 30 -5.93 -46.13 1.20
C GLN A 30 -6.71 -44.88 1.65
N ALA A 31 -7.73 -45.05 2.49
CA ALA A 31 -8.49 -43.92 3.04
C ALA A 31 -7.67 -43.12 4.06
N GLU A 32 -6.87 -43.79 4.88
CA GLU A 32 -5.98 -43.16 5.86
C GLU A 32 -4.84 -42.39 5.17
N ASP A 33 -4.19 -42.97 4.16
CA ASP A 33 -3.14 -42.31 3.37
C ASP A 33 -3.66 -41.11 2.57
N THR A 34 -4.87 -41.22 2.02
CA THR A 34 -5.53 -40.10 1.32
C THR A 34 -5.87 -38.98 2.31
N SER A 35 -6.39 -39.32 3.49
CA SER A 35 -6.71 -38.34 4.54
C SER A 35 -5.46 -37.63 5.08
N ALA A 36 -4.37 -38.37 5.30
CA ALA A 36 -3.09 -37.82 5.72
C ALA A 36 -2.49 -36.89 4.64
N THR A 37 -2.57 -37.29 3.37
CA THR A 37 -2.10 -36.48 2.24
C THR A 37 -2.89 -35.19 2.10
N LEU A 38 -4.23 -35.25 2.17
CA LEU A 38 -5.08 -34.06 2.11
C LEU A 38 -4.85 -33.12 3.30
N SER A 39 -4.66 -33.67 4.50
CA SER A 39 -4.33 -32.89 5.70
C SER A 39 -2.99 -32.17 5.55
N LYS A 40 -1.97 -32.86 5.03
CA LYS A 40 -0.66 -32.26 4.76
C LYS A 40 -0.72 -31.18 3.68
N ILE A 41 -1.48 -31.39 2.60
CA ILE A 41 -1.69 -30.38 1.56
C ILE A 41 -2.40 -29.15 2.14
N ALA A 42 -3.41 -29.34 2.98
CA ALA A 42 -4.11 -28.25 3.66
C ALA A 42 -3.18 -27.47 4.60
N GLU A 43 -2.33 -28.17 5.35
CA GLU A 43 -1.33 -27.56 6.23
C GLU A 43 -0.27 -26.78 5.44
N GLU A 44 0.25 -27.35 4.34
CA GLU A 44 1.19 -26.65 3.45
C GLU A 44 0.54 -25.42 2.78
N ALA A 45 -0.74 -25.50 2.39
CA ALA A 45 -1.47 -24.38 1.84
C ALA A 45 -1.68 -23.26 2.88
N ALA A 46 -2.08 -23.61 4.10
CA ALA A 46 -2.23 -22.67 5.20
C ALA A 46 -0.90 -21.99 5.57
N ALA A 47 0.21 -22.75 5.59
CA ALA A 47 1.54 -22.20 5.84
C ALA A 47 1.98 -21.22 4.75
N ARG A 48 1.70 -21.51 3.47
CA ARG A 48 1.99 -20.60 2.35
C ARG A 48 1.17 -19.31 2.44
N GLU A 49 -0.11 -19.41 2.77
CA GLU A 49 -0.98 -18.24 2.96
C GLU A 49 -0.51 -17.39 4.15
N SER A 50 -0.14 -18.03 5.28
CA SER A 50 0.41 -17.33 6.44
C SER A 50 1.71 -16.58 6.11
N ASN A 51 2.59 -17.16 5.30
CA ASN A 51 3.82 -16.48 4.88
C ASN A 51 3.52 -15.30 3.93
N SER A 52 2.54 -15.44 3.04
CA SER A 52 2.07 -14.36 2.16
C SER A 52 1.49 -13.18 2.96
N LEU A 53 0.71 -13.46 4.00
CA LEU A 53 0.17 -12.44 4.90
C LEU A 53 1.29 -11.67 5.63
N LEU A 54 2.28 -12.39 6.17
CA LEU A 54 3.38 -11.77 6.89
C LEU A 54 4.21 -10.83 5.99
N GLU A 55 4.54 -11.28 4.77
CA GLU A 55 5.25 -10.43 3.80
C GLU A 55 4.41 -9.22 3.39
N TRP A 56 3.10 -9.40 3.20
CA TRP A 56 2.21 -8.29 2.92
C TRP A 56 2.17 -7.27 4.07
N GLU A 57 2.07 -7.70 5.33
CA GLU A 57 2.07 -6.80 6.48
C GLU A 57 3.38 -6.00 6.58
N LYS A 58 4.50 -6.65 6.29
CA LYS A 58 5.82 -6.01 6.28
C LYS A 58 5.92 -4.94 5.19
N GLU A 59 5.54 -5.27 3.95
CA GLU A 59 5.51 -4.31 2.83
C GLU A 59 4.54 -3.16 3.11
N ARG A 60 3.35 -3.48 3.61
CA ARG A 60 2.34 -2.50 4.04
C ARG A 60 2.92 -1.51 5.04
N ASN A 61 3.60 -2.00 6.08
CA ASN A 61 4.16 -1.16 7.13
C ASN A 61 5.30 -0.28 6.61
N ALA A 62 6.12 -0.78 5.69
CA ALA A 62 7.14 0.02 5.02
C ALA A 62 6.51 1.17 4.21
N ILE A 63 5.48 0.89 3.40
CA ILE A 63 4.77 1.91 2.61
C ILE A 63 4.10 2.95 3.51
N LEU A 64 3.45 2.50 4.59
CA LEU A 64 2.81 3.41 5.55
C LEU A 64 3.81 4.32 6.26
N THR A 65 4.99 3.80 6.58
CA THR A 65 6.06 4.59 7.21
C THR A 65 6.49 5.70 6.26
N ASP A 66 6.81 5.36 5.00
CA ASP A 66 7.19 6.35 3.99
C ASP A 66 6.09 7.39 3.72
N LEU A 67 4.81 6.98 3.66
CA LEU A 67 3.70 7.90 3.46
C LEU A 67 3.52 8.84 4.66
N ARG A 68 3.66 8.34 5.89
CA ARG A 68 3.58 9.17 7.10
C ARG A 68 4.74 10.15 7.18
N ASP A 69 5.95 9.74 6.83
CA ASP A 69 7.11 10.63 6.75
C ASP A 69 6.90 11.74 5.70
N LEU A 70 6.31 11.41 4.55
CA LEU A 70 5.92 12.41 3.54
C LEU A 70 4.87 13.39 4.09
N ARG A 71 3.82 12.88 4.75
CA ARG A 71 2.78 13.72 5.38
C ARG A 71 3.39 14.67 6.41
N ASP A 72 4.24 14.15 7.30
CA ASP A 72 4.84 14.94 8.38
C ASP A 72 5.81 15.99 7.80
N GLY A 73 6.52 15.67 6.71
CA GLY A 73 7.30 16.64 5.95
C GLY A 73 6.44 17.75 5.32
N ILE A 74 5.32 17.38 4.68
CA ILE A 74 4.37 18.33 4.11
C ILE A 74 3.77 19.23 5.20
N ASP A 75 3.43 18.68 6.36
CA ASP A 75 2.87 19.44 7.49
C ASP A 75 3.84 20.46 8.06
N LYS A 76 5.13 20.11 8.11
CA LYS A 76 6.18 21.05 8.48
C LYS A 76 6.25 22.22 7.50
N ASP A 77 6.32 21.95 6.21
CA ASP A 77 6.37 22.99 5.17
C ASP A 77 5.09 23.85 5.15
N LEU A 78 3.91 23.26 5.43
CA LEU A 78 2.66 23.99 5.59
C LEU A 78 2.71 24.97 6.76
N ASN A 79 3.26 24.54 7.89
CA ASN A 79 3.44 25.40 9.06
C ASN A 79 4.39 26.56 8.75
N ASP A 80 5.47 26.30 8.02
CA ASP A 80 6.41 27.34 7.58
C ASP A 80 5.73 28.34 6.64
N CYS A 81 4.98 27.88 5.62
CA CYS A 81 4.19 28.75 4.73
C CYS A 81 3.17 29.60 5.50
N ASN A 82 2.44 29.02 6.45
CA ASN A 82 1.48 29.77 7.27
C ASN A 82 2.18 30.83 8.15
N THR A 83 3.38 30.51 8.67
CA THR A 83 4.19 31.45 9.44
C THR A 83 4.64 32.64 8.59
N GLU A 84 5.09 32.37 7.35
CA GLU A 84 5.46 33.43 6.39
C GLU A 84 4.26 34.31 6.01
N LEU A 85 3.11 33.69 5.71
CA LEU A 85 1.87 34.42 5.37
C LEU A 85 1.37 35.30 6.52
N ALA A 86 1.65 34.92 7.77
CA ALA A 86 1.28 35.69 8.96
C ALA A 86 2.15 36.94 9.20
N LYS A 87 3.28 37.09 8.49
CA LYS A 87 4.14 38.27 8.60
C LYS A 87 3.40 39.52 8.11
N LYS A 88 3.50 40.62 8.86
CA LYS A 88 2.79 41.88 8.56
C LYS A 88 3.38 42.60 7.34
N ASP A 89 4.66 42.42 7.10
CA ASP A 89 5.49 43.11 6.11
C ASP A 89 5.77 42.27 4.85
N ILE A 90 5.09 41.13 4.70
CA ILE A 90 5.22 40.31 3.49
C ILE A 90 4.78 41.08 2.24
N ARG A 91 5.66 41.11 1.23
CA ARG A 91 5.39 41.73 -0.07
C ARG A 91 4.26 40.99 -0.79
N SER A 92 3.46 41.69 -1.59
CA SER A 92 2.31 41.06 -2.29
C SER A 92 2.71 39.89 -3.18
N ILE A 93 3.84 39.99 -3.89
CA ILE A 93 4.35 38.89 -4.73
C ILE A 93 4.68 37.66 -3.89
N GLU A 94 5.36 37.86 -2.75
CA GLU A 94 5.72 36.77 -1.86
C GLU A 94 4.49 36.14 -1.21
N ARG A 95 3.50 36.95 -0.83
CA ARG A 95 2.21 36.44 -0.32
C ARG A 95 1.52 35.54 -1.34
N THR A 96 1.45 35.94 -2.61
CA THR A 96 0.86 35.11 -3.67
C THR A 96 1.63 33.81 -3.82
N ARG A 97 2.97 33.86 -3.87
CA ARG A 97 3.82 32.68 -3.97
C ARG A 97 3.60 31.71 -2.80
N GLN A 98 3.57 32.22 -1.56
CA GLN A 98 3.33 31.41 -0.38
C GLN A 98 1.92 30.81 -0.36
N GLN A 99 0.91 31.54 -0.83
CA GLN A 99 -0.44 31.00 -0.95
C GLN A 99 -0.52 29.87 -1.99
N THR A 100 0.08 30.05 -3.16
CA THR A 100 0.19 28.97 -4.16
C THR A 100 0.92 27.76 -3.58
N MET A 101 2.00 27.99 -2.84
CA MET A 101 2.77 26.91 -2.22
C MET A 101 1.93 26.14 -1.19
N LYS A 102 1.15 26.86 -0.38
CA LYS A 102 0.21 26.28 0.57
C LYS A 102 -0.85 25.43 -0.13
N ASP A 103 -1.47 25.95 -1.19
CA ASP A 103 -2.50 25.23 -1.93
C ASP A 103 -1.96 23.92 -2.54
N GLU A 104 -0.73 23.94 -3.07
CA GLU A 104 -0.06 22.74 -3.57
C GLU A 104 0.24 21.73 -2.46
N LEU A 105 0.77 22.19 -1.32
CA LEU A 105 1.02 21.32 -0.16
C LEU A 105 -0.25 20.65 0.36
N GLU A 106 -1.35 21.40 0.49
CA GLU A 106 -2.64 20.87 0.96
C GLU A 106 -3.17 19.80 0.00
N LYS A 107 -3.02 20.02 -1.32
CA LYS A 107 -3.40 19.04 -2.34
C LYS A 107 -2.59 17.75 -2.20
N GLU A 108 -1.27 17.84 -2.11
CA GLU A 108 -0.39 16.66 -2.01
C GLU A 108 -0.57 15.95 -0.67
N LYS A 109 -0.80 16.68 0.43
CA LYS A 109 -1.19 16.11 1.72
C LYS A 109 -2.45 15.26 1.60
N ALA A 110 -3.49 15.77 0.94
CA ALA A 110 -4.75 15.05 0.76
C ALA A 110 -4.56 13.74 -0.02
N LEU A 111 -3.66 13.72 -1.02
CA LEU A 111 -3.31 12.48 -1.74
C LEU A 111 -2.63 11.46 -0.82
N VAL A 112 -1.66 11.89 -0.02
CA VAL A 112 -0.96 11.04 0.94
C VAL A 112 -1.92 10.49 2.00
N GLU A 113 -2.75 11.35 2.59
CA GLU A 113 -3.75 10.94 3.60
C GLU A 113 -4.77 9.97 3.02
N GLY A 114 -5.21 10.18 1.77
CA GLY A 114 -6.07 9.24 1.06
C GLY A 114 -5.42 7.88 0.84
N ALA A 115 -4.14 7.83 0.48
CA ALA A 115 -3.39 6.59 0.32
C ALA A 115 -3.20 5.84 1.65
N ILE A 116 -2.87 6.56 2.74
CA ILE A 116 -2.78 6.02 4.10
C ILE A 116 -4.13 5.40 4.49
N ALA A 117 -5.22 6.16 4.36
CA ALA A 117 -6.56 5.69 4.71
C ALA A 117 -6.98 4.47 3.90
N SER A 118 -6.62 4.42 2.61
CA SER A 118 -6.89 3.26 1.74
C SER A 118 -6.16 2.00 2.20
N ILE A 119 -4.86 2.10 2.53
CA ILE A 119 -4.09 0.96 3.09
C ILE A 119 -4.61 0.56 4.46
N GLU A 120 -4.90 1.51 5.33
CA GLU A 120 -5.32 1.23 6.71
C GLU A 120 -6.73 0.68 6.78
N GLY A 121 -7.60 1.06 5.85
CA GLY A 121 -9.00 0.64 5.77
C GLY A 121 -9.21 -0.72 5.13
N ILE A 122 -8.17 -1.39 4.65
CA ILE A 122 -8.32 -2.73 4.07
C ILE A 122 -8.71 -3.75 5.16
N SER A 123 -9.71 -4.58 4.87
CA SER A 123 -10.15 -5.62 5.79
C SER A 123 -9.05 -6.65 6.07
N THR A 124 -9.02 -7.21 7.28
CA THR A 124 -8.18 -8.37 7.62
C THR A 124 -8.50 -9.58 6.76
N ASP A 125 -9.74 -9.67 6.27
CA ASP A 125 -10.24 -10.79 5.46
C ASP A 125 -10.10 -10.50 3.95
N ALA A 126 -9.48 -9.39 3.57
CA ALA A 126 -9.28 -9.03 2.17
C ALA A 126 -8.46 -10.10 1.46
N ASN A 127 -8.82 -10.43 0.22
CA ASN A 127 -8.06 -11.41 -0.55
C ASN A 127 -6.74 -10.80 -1.07
N GLU A 128 -5.86 -11.65 -1.61
CA GLU A 128 -4.56 -11.23 -2.13
C GLU A 128 -4.65 -10.15 -3.23
N ALA A 129 -5.66 -10.24 -4.11
CA ALA A 129 -5.82 -9.26 -5.19
C ALA A 129 -6.21 -7.87 -4.68
N GLU A 130 -7.08 -7.81 -3.67
CA GLU A 130 -7.45 -6.56 -2.98
C GLU A 130 -6.23 -5.96 -2.27
N ARG A 131 -5.50 -6.79 -1.52
CA ARG A 131 -4.24 -6.42 -0.85
C ARG A 131 -3.21 -5.84 -1.82
N ASN A 132 -2.99 -6.49 -2.95
CA ASN A 132 -2.06 -6.02 -3.98
C ASN A 132 -2.55 -4.74 -4.67
N THR A 133 -3.85 -4.60 -4.93
CA THR A 133 -4.42 -3.39 -5.55
C THR A 133 -4.18 -2.16 -4.69
N VAL A 134 -4.45 -2.26 -3.39
CA VAL A 134 -4.27 -1.13 -2.46
C VAL A 134 -2.78 -0.80 -2.30
N LYS A 135 -1.93 -1.83 -2.22
CA LYS A 135 -0.47 -1.68 -2.18
C LYS A 135 0.07 -0.90 -3.38
N VAL A 136 -0.29 -1.32 -4.61
CA VAL A 136 0.17 -0.67 -5.85
C VAL A 136 -0.27 0.79 -5.91
N LYS A 137 -1.52 1.10 -5.59
CA LYS A 137 -2.02 2.49 -5.58
C LYS A 137 -1.28 3.38 -4.59
N ALA A 138 -0.97 2.84 -3.42
CA ALA A 138 -0.22 3.57 -2.41
C ALA A 138 1.24 3.78 -2.81
N GLU A 139 1.86 2.79 -3.45
CA GLU A 139 3.19 2.89 -4.05
C GLU A 139 3.26 3.94 -5.16
N GLU A 140 2.27 3.97 -6.04
CA GLU A 140 2.13 4.99 -7.09
C GLU A 140 2.00 6.39 -6.47
N THR A 141 1.15 6.53 -5.45
CA THR A 141 0.95 7.80 -4.74
C THR A 141 2.23 8.25 -4.04
N ARG A 142 2.87 7.35 -3.27
CA ARG A 142 4.15 7.61 -2.61
C ARG A 142 5.20 8.11 -3.61
N SER A 143 5.34 7.41 -4.73
CA SER A 143 6.33 7.74 -5.76
C SER A 143 6.02 9.09 -6.43
N ALA A 144 4.76 9.34 -6.78
CA ALA A 144 4.35 10.60 -7.40
C ALA A 144 4.60 11.80 -6.46
N VAL A 145 4.19 11.70 -5.20
CA VAL A 145 4.39 12.76 -4.20
C VAL A 145 5.88 12.97 -3.91
N ARG A 146 6.68 11.90 -3.82
CA ARG A 146 8.15 12.02 -3.62
C ARG A 146 8.82 12.73 -4.80
N ILE A 147 8.47 12.38 -6.04
CA ILE A 147 8.98 13.05 -7.24
C ILE A 147 8.58 14.53 -7.26
N TRP A 148 7.34 14.84 -6.90
CA TRP A 148 6.89 16.24 -6.78
C TRP A 148 7.71 17.00 -5.72
N TRP A 149 7.89 16.38 -4.55
CA TRP A 149 8.64 16.95 -3.43
C TRP A 149 10.09 17.28 -3.81
N GLU A 150 10.77 16.39 -4.52
CA GLU A 150 12.14 16.59 -5.00
C GLU A 150 12.21 17.74 -6.02
N LYS A 151 11.34 17.72 -7.04
CA LYS A 151 11.30 18.78 -8.07
C LYS A 151 11.02 20.16 -7.49
N ARG A 152 10.13 20.23 -6.50
CA ARG A 152 9.83 21.46 -5.76
C ARG A 152 11.08 22.00 -5.06
N LYS A 153 11.80 21.14 -4.31
CA LYS A 153 13.04 21.54 -3.62
C LYS A 153 14.09 22.05 -4.61
N GLU A 154 14.30 21.36 -5.72
CA GLU A 154 15.21 21.81 -6.78
C GLU A 154 14.80 23.15 -7.42
N GLY A 155 13.50 23.40 -7.55
CA GLY A 155 12.96 24.67 -8.02
C GLY A 155 13.24 25.81 -7.04
N PHE A 156 13.07 25.55 -5.74
CA PHE A 156 13.39 26.50 -4.68
C PHE A 156 14.90 26.81 -4.65
N ASP A 157 15.75 25.78 -4.62
CA ASP A 157 17.20 25.92 -4.56
C ASP A 157 17.77 26.71 -5.75
N ARG A 158 17.22 26.51 -6.96
CA ARG A 158 17.63 27.28 -8.14
C ARG A 158 17.25 28.75 -8.05
N ALA A 159 16.04 29.07 -7.58
CA ALA A 159 15.60 30.45 -7.41
C ALA A 159 16.45 31.18 -6.36
N THR A 160 16.73 30.54 -5.23
CA THR A 160 17.56 31.13 -4.16
C THR A 160 19.01 31.36 -4.60
N ARG A 161 19.59 30.49 -5.46
CA ARG A 161 20.92 30.71 -6.02
C ARG A 161 20.97 31.90 -7.00
N GLN A 162 19.95 32.07 -7.84
CA GLN A 162 19.88 33.21 -8.77
C GLN A 162 19.74 34.56 -8.07
N ASP A 163 18.98 34.62 -6.97
CA ASP A 163 18.86 35.85 -6.18
C ASP A 163 20.22 36.24 -5.55
N HIS A 164 21.00 35.25 -5.09
CA HIS A 164 22.33 35.50 -4.51
C HIS A 164 23.37 36.02 -5.52
N ASP A 165 23.27 35.65 -6.79
CA ASP A 165 24.20 36.09 -7.85
C ASP A 165 23.89 37.51 -8.36
N ASN A 166 22.66 38.00 -8.16
CA ASN A 166 22.23 39.34 -8.61
C ASN A 166 22.47 40.45 -7.56
N ASP A 167 22.79 40.11 -6.31
CA ASP A 167 23.07 41.07 -5.23
C ASP A 167 24.55 41.54 -5.21
N GLY A 168 25.38 41.08 -6.16
CA GLY A 168 26.81 41.36 -6.27
C GLY A 168 27.21 42.49 -7.22
N HIS A 169 26.34 43.49 -7.45
CA HIS A 169 26.67 44.69 -8.23
C HIS A 169 26.93 45.92 -7.37
#